data_AF-A0A1S1YT49-F1
#
_entry.id   AF-A0A1S1YT49-F1
#
_cell.length_a   1.000
_cell.length_b   1.000
_cell.length_c   1.000
_cell.angle_alpha   90.00
_cell.angle_beta   90.00
_cell.angle_gamma   90.00
#
_symmetry.space_group_name_H-M   'P 1'
#
loop_
_entity.id
_entity.type
_entity.pdbx_description
1 polymer ?
#
loop_
_entity_poly.entity_id
_entity_poly.type
_entity_poly.pdbx_seq_one_letter_code
_entity_poly.pdbx_strand_id
1 'polypeptide(L)'
;MCYLRGGNSFFYNMEQTNIQLLLFNAIKNRDLKEIHQTLDQYLNDTDIEDRLFWVERYDAILKELEKKAATYPEEELFWLDIMRAFIDVVPR
;
A
#
# COMPACT_ATOMS: atom_id res chain seq x y z
N MET A 1 15.63 37.74 -9.41
CA MET A 1 15.80 36.69 -8.38
C MET A 1 14.73 35.65 -8.60
N CYS A 2 15.08 34.50 -9.16
CA CYS A 2 14.15 33.41 -9.44
C CYS A 2 14.36 32.33 -8.37
N TYR A 3 13.35 32.03 -7.58
CA TYR A 3 13.40 30.94 -6.60
C TYR A 3 13.18 29.61 -7.34
N LEU A 4 14.20 28.76 -7.35
CA LEU A 4 14.12 27.37 -7.77
C LEU A 4 13.34 26.58 -6.72
N ARG A 5 12.04 26.37 -6.95
CA ARG A 5 11.21 25.44 -6.18
C ARG A 5 11.22 24.10 -6.94
N GLY A 6 12.25 23.28 -6.72
CA GLY A 6 12.46 22.04 -7.48
C GLY A 6 12.97 20.85 -6.68
N GLY A 7 12.79 20.85 -5.36
CA GLY A 7 13.38 19.84 -4.47
C GLY A 7 12.48 18.68 -4.03
N ASN A 8 11.14 18.81 -4.05
CA ASN A 8 10.26 17.85 -3.37
C ASN A 8 9.66 16.76 -4.27
N SER A 9 9.60 16.94 -5.59
CA SER A 9 8.92 15.98 -6.47
C SER A 9 9.77 14.74 -6.81
N PHE A 10 11.08 14.80 -6.61
CA PHE A 10 11.99 13.70 -6.98
C PHE A 10 12.08 12.62 -5.90
N PHE A 11 12.09 13.01 -4.63
CA PHE A 11 12.10 12.08 -3.49
C PHE A 11 10.74 11.37 -3.34
N TYR A 12 9.65 12.10 -3.52
CA TYR A 12 8.29 11.57 -3.46
C TYR A 12 8.03 10.46 -4.50
N ASN A 13 8.54 10.61 -5.72
CA ASN A 13 8.40 9.60 -6.77
C ASN A 13 9.23 8.33 -6.50
N MET A 14 10.41 8.44 -5.90
CA MET A 14 11.25 7.29 -5.57
C MET A 14 10.66 6.44 -4.44
N GLU A 15 10.12 7.11 -3.41
CA GLU A 15 9.51 6.45 -2.26
C GLU A 15 8.17 5.77 -2.61
N GLN A 16 7.33 6.43 -3.41
CA GLN A 16 6.12 5.83 -3.99
C GLN A 16 6.41 4.55 -4.78
N THR A 17 7.42 4.59 -5.65
CA THR A 17 7.79 3.45 -6.50
C THR A 17 8.27 2.26 -5.66
N ASN A 18 8.94 2.50 -4.53
CA ASN A 18 9.47 1.45 -3.67
C ASN A 18 8.36 0.72 -2.91
N ILE A 19 7.47 1.45 -2.23
CA ILE A 19 6.38 0.82 -1.48
C ILE A 19 5.38 0.10 -2.38
N GLN A 20 5.05 0.65 -3.56
CA GLN A 20 4.17 -0.02 -4.51
C GLN A 20 4.74 -1.37 -4.95
N LEU A 21 6.04 -1.42 -5.26
CA LEU A 21 6.69 -2.66 -5.70
C LEU A 21 6.77 -3.69 -4.58
N LEU A 22 7.10 -3.28 -3.35
CA LEU A 22 7.15 -4.15 -2.18
C LEU A 22 5.78 -4.78 -1.89
N LEU A 23 4.73 -3.96 -1.84
CA LEU A 23 3.36 -4.45 -1.64
C LEU A 23 2.92 -5.37 -2.78
N PHE A 24 3.17 -5.02 -4.04
CA PHE A 24 2.81 -5.86 -5.18
C PHE A 24 3.46 -7.24 -5.12
N ASN A 25 4.75 -7.31 -4.77
CA ASN A 25 5.47 -8.58 -4.64
C ASN A 25 4.91 -9.42 -3.48
N ALA A 26 4.65 -8.80 -2.32
CA ALA A 26 4.07 -9.48 -1.17
C ALA A 26 2.69 -10.06 -1.48
N ILE A 27 1.81 -9.29 -2.15
CA ILE A 27 0.48 -9.78 -2.55
C ILE A 27 0.61 -10.91 -3.56
N LYS A 28 1.49 -10.78 -4.56
CA LYS A 28 1.73 -11.82 -5.56
C LYS A 28 2.21 -13.13 -4.92
N ASN A 29 3.06 -13.04 -3.89
CA ASN A 29 3.56 -14.18 -3.13
C ASN A 29 2.58 -14.71 -2.09
N ARG A 30 1.40 -14.07 -1.94
CA ARG A 30 0.38 -14.41 -0.95
C ARG A 30 0.93 -14.36 0.48
N ASP A 31 1.84 -13.44 0.76
CA ASP A 31 2.43 -13.26 2.08
C ASP A 31 1.75 -12.10 2.82
N LEU A 32 0.71 -12.43 3.58
CA LEU A 32 -0.05 -11.44 4.35
C LEU A 32 0.83 -10.77 5.42
N LYS A 33 1.79 -11.51 5.98
CA LYS A 33 2.71 -10.98 7.00
C LYS A 33 3.63 -9.93 6.38
N GLU A 34 4.16 -10.19 5.19
CA GLU A 34 5.01 -9.24 4.46
C GLU A 34 4.24 -7.97 4.06
N ILE A 35 2.96 -8.10 3.67
CA ILE A 35 2.07 -6.94 3.43
C ILE A 35 1.96 -6.08 4.69
N HIS A 36 1.61 -6.67 5.83
CA HIS A 36 1.49 -5.94 7.11
C HIS A 36 2.79 -5.30 7.53
N GLN A 37 3.91 -6.02 7.44
CA GLN A 37 5.22 -5.48 7.77
C GLN A 37 5.56 -4.25 6.91
N THR A 38 5.29 -4.32 5.61
CA THR A 38 5.52 -3.21 4.69
C THR A 38 4.64 -2.00 5.04
N LEU A 39 3.36 -2.22 5.31
CA LEU A 39 2.42 -1.16 5.69
C LEU A 39 2.77 -0.54 7.05
N ASP A 40 3.00 -1.37 8.06
CA ASP A 40 3.34 -0.92 9.42
C ASP A 40 4.66 -0.15 9.42
N GLN A 41 5.68 -0.64 8.70
CA GLN A 41 6.96 0.06 8.60
C GLN A 41 6.75 1.44 7.99
N TYR A 42 6.06 1.51 6.84
CA TYR A 42 5.82 2.78 6.17
C TYR A 42 5.00 3.75 7.03
N LEU A 43 3.90 3.28 7.64
CA LEU A 43 3.02 4.11 8.44
C LEU A 43 3.68 4.57 9.75
N ASN A 44 4.62 3.81 10.32
CA ASN A 44 5.32 4.21 11.54
C ASN A 44 6.54 5.10 11.24
N ASP A 45 7.24 4.88 10.14
CA ASP A 45 8.47 5.61 9.80
C ASP A 45 8.18 6.95 9.09
N THR A 46 6.96 7.12 8.53
CA THR A 46 6.57 8.34 7.79
C THR A 46 5.70 9.27 8.64
N ASP A 47 6.09 10.54 8.69
CA ASP A 47 5.31 11.61 9.30
C ASP A 47 3.92 11.74 8.65
N ILE A 48 2.90 12.03 9.45
CA ILE A 48 1.49 12.05 9.01
C ILE A 48 1.27 12.98 7.81
N GLU A 49 1.99 14.11 7.75
CA GLU A 49 1.86 15.09 6.66
C GLU A 49 2.42 14.60 5.32
N ASP A 50 3.34 13.62 5.34
CA ASP A 50 4.01 13.08 4.17
C ASP A 50 3.48 11.71 3.73
N ARG A 51 2.53 11.13 4.49
CA ARG A 51 1.94 9.82 4.18
C ARG A 51 1.16 9.84 2.88
N LEU A 52 1.38 8.80 2.09
CA LEU A 52 0.63 8.52 0.88
C LEU A 52 -0.80 8.11 1.22
N PHE A 53 -1.78 8.93 0.82
CA PHE A 53 -3.20 8.66 1.07
C PHE A 53 -3.65 7.27 0.58
N TRP A 54 -3.15 6.81 -0.57
CA TRP A 54 -3.53 5.49 -1.09
C TRP A 54 -3.03 4.34 -0.22
N VAL A 55 -1.91 4.52 0.49
CA VAL A 55 -1.37 3.51 1.42
C VAL A 55 -2.27 3.37 2.64
N GLU A 56 -2.68 4.49 3.24
CA GLU A 56 -3.64 4.50 4.36
C GLU A 56 -4.99 3.91 3.93
N ARG A 57 -5.44 4.23 2.71
CA ARG A 57 -6.67 3.67 2.16
C ARG A 57 -6.57 2.17 1.95
N TYR A 58 -5.43 1.69 1.46
CA TYR A 58 -5.18 0.26 1.26
C TYR A 58 -5.16 -0.50 2.58
N ASP A 59 -4.45 0.00 3.60
CA ASP A 59 -4.43 -0.59 4.96
C ASP A 59 -5.84 -0.72 5.56
N ALA A 60 -6.65 0.33 5.42
CA ALA A 60 -8.04 0.30 5.90
C ALA A 60 -8.87 -0.78 5.19
N ILE A 61 -8.75 -0.90 3.86
CA ILE A 61 -9.47 -1.92 3.09
C ILE A 61 -8.97 -3.33 3.45
N LEU A 62 -7.66 -3.52 3.61
CA LEU A 62 -7.07 -4.80 3.98
C LEU A 62 -7.66 -5.31 5.31
N LYS A 63 -7.73 -4.44 6.33
CA LYS A 63 -8.36 -4.77 7.63
C LYS A 63 -9.83 -5.15 7.50
N GLU A 64 -10.57 -4.56 6.56
CA GLU A 64 -11.96 -4.94 6.27
C GLU A 64 -12.05 -6.29 5.56
N LEU A 65 -11.18 -6.57 4.60
CA LEU A 65 -11.10 -7.84 3.90
C LEU A 65 -10.72 -8.98 4.85
N GLU A 66 -9.79 -8.76 5.76
CA GLU A 66 -9.40 -9.74 6.78
C GLU A 66 -10.52 -10.08 7.76
N LYS A 67 -11.31 -9.08 8.17
CA LYS A 67 -12.52 -9.34 8.98
C LYS A 67 -13.53 -10.20 8.23
N LYS A 68 -13.60 -10.04 6.90
CA LYS A 68 -14.44 -10.85 6.03
C LYS A 68 -13.82 -12.21 5.71
N ALA A 69 -12.51 -12.39 5.85
CA ALA A 69 -11.77 -13.63 5.54
C ALA A 69 -12.41 -14.88 6.18
N ALA A 70 -12.92 -14.75 7.41
CA ALA A 70 -13.63 -15.82 8.12
C ALA A 70 -14.91 -16.33 7.41
N THR A 71 -15.42 -15.57 6.43
CA THR A 71 -16.62 -15.89 5.64
C THR A 71 -16.31 -16.27 4.19
N TYR A 72 -15.04 -16.28 3.79
CA TYR A 72 -14.67 -16.68 2.43
C TYR A 72 -14.80 -18.20 2.29
N PRO A 73 -15.61 -18.69 1.34
CA PRO A 73 -15.72 -20.11 1.06
C PRO A 73 -14.44 -20.67 0.43
N GLU A 74 -13.61 -19.81 -0.18
CA GLU A 74 -12.37 -20.17 -0.88
C GLU A 74 -11.28 -19.13 -0.61
N GLU A 75 -10.08 -19.60 -0.27
CA GLU A 75 -8.90 -18.75 -0.03
C GLU A 75 -8.49 -17.94 -1.28
N GLU A 76 -8.75 -18.47 -2.48
CA GLU A 76 -8.42 -17.78 -3.74
C GLU A 76 -9.19 -16.47 -3.91
N LEU A 77 -10.47 -16.46 -3.53
CA LEU A 77 -11.33 -15.27 -3.63
C LEU A 77 -10.83 -14.13 -2.73
N PHE A 78 -10.26 -14.47 -1.56
CA PHE A 78 -9.66 -13.49 -0.67
C PHE A 78 -8.45 -12.80 -1.32
N TRP A 79 -7.55 -13.56 -1.94
CA TRP A 79 -6.37 -13.00 -2.61
C TRP A 79 -6.72 -12.17 -3.85
N LEU A 80 -7.77 -12.56 -4.59
CA LEU A 80 -8.29 -11.77 -5.70
C LEU A 80 -8.85 -10.42 -5.23
N ASP A 81 -9.56 -10.40 -4.10
CA ASP A 81 -10.08 -9.16 -3.52
C ASP A 81 -8.96 -8.26 -3.00
N ILE A 82 -7.90 -8.82 -2.40
CA ILE A 82 -6.71 -8.06 -2.02
C ILE A 82 -6.05 -7.42 -3.25
N MET A 83 -5.79 -8.20 -4.30
CA MET A 83 -5.17 -7.69 -5.53
C MET A 83 -6.03 -6.61 -6.20
N ARG A 84 -7.36 -6.81 -6.22
CA ARG A 84 -8.29 -5.82 -6.76
C ARG A 84 -8.25 -4.53 -5.96
N ALA A 85 -8.32 -4.62 -4.63
CA ALA A 85 -8.24 -3.46 -3.75
C ALA A 85 -6.94 -2.68 -3.96
N PHE A 86 -5.82 -3.38 -4.13
CA PHE A 86 -4.53 -2.76 -4.42
C PHE A 86 -4.55 -1.99 -5.75
N ILE A 87 -5.03 -2.61 -6.83
CA ILE A 87 -5.13 -1.97 -8.15
C ILE A 87 -6.07 -0.75 -8.12
N ASP A 88 -7.15 -0.81 -7.35
CA ASP A 88 -8.16 0.25 -7.27
C ASP A 88 -7.64 1.51 -6.57
N VAL A 89 -6.70 1.39 -5.63
CA VAL A 89 -6.20 2.52 -4.83
C VAL A 89 -4.85 3.05 -5.29
N VAL A 90 -4.01 2.22 -5.92
CA VAL A 90 -2.67 2.62 -6.35
C VAL A 90 -2.73 3.65 -7.49
N PRO A 91 -2.05 4.80 -7.38
CA PRO A 91 -2.01 5.81 -8.44
C PRO A 91 -1.24 5.31 -9.68
N ARG A 92 -1.68 5.75 -10.87
CA ARG A 92 -1.11 5.37 -12.18
C ARG A 92 -0.08 6.35 -12.69
#